data_AF-A0A3F2UEN6-F1
#
_entry.id   AF-A0A3F2UEN6-F1
#
_cell.length_a   1.000
_cell.length_b   1.000
_cell.length_c   1.000
_cell.angle_alpha   90.00
_cell.angle_beta   90.00
_cell.angle_gamma   90.00
#
_symmetry.space_group_name_H-M   'P 1'
#
loop_
_entity.id
_entity.type
_entity.pdbx_description
1 polymer ?
#
loop_
_entity_poly.entity_id
_entity_poly.type
_entity_poly.pdbx_seq_one_letter_code
_entity_poly.pdbx_strand_id
1 'polypeptide(L)'
;MAIYRASQQRGSWVAELLNGHAELGVPADDPLVAVLIDDEESHIDWKAGRYVSRQASSGLADWWNKPSHEEWRRLLRDGRPVLLRKGMDWTTRTAGPKIGFFSIEAPEFGETEFSVRLTGRLGSCA
;
A
#
# COMPACT_ATOMS: atom_id res chain seq x y z
N MET A 1 -4.74 -2.03 -18.23
CA MET A 1 -3.48 -2.53 -17.61
C MET A 1 -2.66 -1.34 -17.15
N ALA A 2 -2.57 -1.13 -15.83
CA ALA A 2 -1.94 0.06 -15.28
C ALA A 2 -0.40 -0.07 -15.16
N ILE A 3 0.31 0.90 -15.71
CA ILE A 3 1.75 1.10 -15.64
C ILE A 3 2.00 2.13 -14.54
N TYR A 4 3.00 1.90 -13.70
CA TYR A 4 3.33 2.83 -12.63
C TYR A 4 4.83 2.92 -12.38
N ARG A 5 5.24 4.04 -11.77
CA ARG A 5 6.58 4.25 -11.23
C ARG A 5 6.50 4.29 -9.71
N ALA A 6 7.06 3.29 -9.03
CA ALA A 6 7.15 3.29 -7.57
C ALA A 6 8.38 4.08 -7.12
N SER A 7 8.20 4.97 -6.14
CA SER A 7 9.29 5.60 -5.41
C SER A 7 9.21 5.21 -3.93
N GLN A 8 10.36 4.86 -3.35
CA GLN A 8 10.46 4.57 -1.93
C GLN A 8 10.70 5.88 -1.18
N GLN A 9 9.83 6.20 -0.23
CA GLN A 9 10.05 7.28 0.73
C GLN A 9 10.23 6.67 2.12
N ARG A 10 11.47 6.32 2.48
CA ARG A 10 11.91 5.92 3.84
C ARG A 10 10.87 5.10 4.64
N GLY A 11 10.49 3.94 4.12
CA GLY A 11 9.57 3.00 4.78
C GLY A 11 8.09 3.14 4.41
N SER A 12 7.71 4.19 3.67
CA SER A 12 6.42 4.33 3.01
C SER A 12 6.60 4.34 1.50
N TRP A 13 5.79 3.58 0.78
CA TRP A 13 5.93 3.38 -0.65
C TRP A 13 4.76 4.02 -1.38
N VAL A 14 5.05 4.84 -2.37
CA VAL A 14 4.04 5.48 -3.23
C VAL A 14 4.34 5.12 -4.68
N ALA A 15 3.31 4.82 -5.45
CA ALA A 15 3.40 4.60 -6.87
C ALA A 15 2.65 5.70 -7.63
N GLU A 16 3.29 6.22 -8.67
CA GLU A 16 2.67 7.12 -9.63
C GLU A 16 2.10 6.29 -10.78
N LEU A 17 0.79 6.36 -11.01
CA LEU A 17 0.14 5.75 -12.17
C LEU A 17 0.48 6.57 -13.43
N LEU A 18 1.05 5.90 -14.43
CA LEU A 18 1.35 6.49 -15.74
C LEU A 18 0.17 6.34 -16.72
N ASN A 19 -0.74 5.40 -16.45
CA ASN A 19 -2.00 5.21 -17.18
C ASN A 19 -3.02 4.45 -16.31
N GLY A 20 -4.21 4.19 -16.84
CA GLY A 20 -5.25 3.44 -16.13
C GLY A 20 -5.92 4.21 -14.99
N HIS A 21 -5.74 5.54 -14.94
CA HIS A 21 -6.31 6.44 -13.95
C HIS A 21 -7.83 6.25 -13.81
N ALA A 22 -8.56 6.31 -14.93
CA ALA A 22 -10.01 6.15 -14.94
C ALA A 22 -10.47 4.74 -14.52
N GLU A 23 -9.73 3.69 -14.91
CA GLU A 23 -10.04 2.30 -14.52
C GLU A 23 -9.92 2.10 -13.00
N LEU A 24 -8.96 2.79 -12.37
CA LEU A 24 -8.67 2.68 -10.93
C LEU A 24 -9.36 3.76 -10.10
N GLY A 25 -10.11 4.68 -10.71
CA GLY A 25 -10.73 5.81 -10.01
C GLY A 25 -9.73 6.81 -9.42
N VAL A 26 -8.54 6.92 -10.03
CA VAL A 26 -7.50 7.87 -9.61
C VAL A 26 -7.57 9.12 -10.50
N PRO A 27 -7.58 10.34 -9.95
CA PRO A 27 -7.50 11.56 -10.75
C PRO A 27 -6.18 11.66 -11.52
N ALA A 28 -6.21 12.15 -12.76
CA ALA A 28 -4.99 12.28 -13.58
C ALA A 28 -4.04 13.37 -13.07
N ASP A 29 -4.57 14.35 -12.33
CA ASP A 29 -3.85 15.43 -11.66
C ASP A 29 -3.32 15.06 -10.26
N ASP A 30 -3.77 13.93 -9.70
CA ASP A 30 -3.22 13.29 -8.50
C ASP A 30 -3.02 11.78 -8.75
N PRO A 31 -2.05 11.40 -9.60
CA PRO A 31 -1.88 10.03 -10.10
C PRO A 31 -1.28 9.07 -9.06
N LEU A 32 -1.21 9.45 -7.79
CA LEU A 32 -0.48 8.74 -6.77
C LEU A 32 -1.36 7.73 -6.04
N VAL A 33 -0.79 6.55 -5.74
CA VAL A 33 -1.42 5.49 -4.96
C VAL A 33 -0.47 4.98 -3.89
N ALA A 34 -1.02 4.70 -2.71
CA ALA A 34 -0.26 4.09 -1.63
C ALA A 34 0.10 2.65 -2.03
N VAL A 35 1.31 2.22 -1.67
CA VAL A 35 1.76 0.84 -1.84
C VAL A 35 1.83 0.18 -0.48
N LEU A 36 1.17 -0.97 -0.36
CA LEU A 36 1.23 -1.87 0.79
C LEU A 36 2.16 -3.03 0.45
N ILE A 37 3.08 -3.34 1.35
CA ILE A 37 4.07 -4.41 1.18
C ILE A 37 3.69 -5.59 2.07
N ASP A 38 3.54 -6.74 1.44
CA ASP A 38 3.34 -8.04 2.07
C ASP A 38 4.67 -8.79 2.10
N ASP A 39 5.41 -8.65 3.19
CA ASP A 39 6.68 -9.33 3.41
C ASP A 39 6.50 -10.71 4.08
N GLU A 40 7.59 -11.34 4.49
CA GLU A 40 7.59 -12.72 5.01
C GLU A 40 6.80 -12.89 6.31
N GLU A 41 6.50 -11.82 7.04
CA GLU A 41 5.61 -11.88 8.22
C GLU A 41 4.12 -11.99 7.84
N SER A 42 3.80 -12.09 6.54
CA SER A 42 2.45 -12.22 5.97
C SER A 42 1.48 -11.21 6.58
N HIS A 43 1.49 -10.02 6.01
CA HIS A 43 0.69 -8.90 6.49
C HIS A 43 -0.77 -9.02 6.04
N ILE A 44 -1.18 -10.05 5.30
CA ILE A 44 -2.53 -10.14 4.73
C ILE A 44 -3.28 -11.35 5.24
N ASP A 45 -4.37 -11.08 5.96
CA ASP A 45 -5.45 -12.04 6.15
C ASP A 45 -6.38 -12.01 4.93
N TRP A 46 -6.17 -12.94 4.00
CA TRP A 46 -7.00 -13.06 2.79
C TRP A 46 -8.44 -13.47 3.07
N LYS A 47 -8.71 -14.14 4.20
CA LYS A 47 -10.05 -14.57 4.56
C LYS A 47 -10.86 -13.38 5.09
N ALA A 48 -10.23 -12.52 5.88
CA ALA A 48 -10.83 -11.28 6.36
C ALA A 48 -10.73 -10.13 5.34
N GLY A 49 -9.89 -10.27 4.32
CA GLY A 49 -9.55 -9.20 3.39
C GLY A 49 -8.87 -8.05 4.11
N ARG A 50 -7.93 -8.32 5.01
CA ARG A 50 -7.32 -7.31 5.90
C ARG A 50 -5.81 -7.33 5.77
N TYR A 51 -5.22 -6.19 5.45
CA TYR A 51 -3.81 -5.92 5.62
C TYR A 51 -3.55 -5.48 7.06
N VAL A 52 -2.53 -6.04 7.72
CA VAL A 52 -2.11 -5.75 9.09
C VAL A 52 -0.60 -5.57 9.09
N SER A 53 -0.14 -4.43 9.58
CA SER A 53 1.26 -4.21 9.87
C SER A 53 1.44 -4.02 11.37
N ARG A 54 2.30 -4.84 11.95
CA ARG A 54 2.73 -4.74 13.35
C ARG A 54 4.15 -4.22 13.33
N GLN A 55 4.43 -3.13 14.05
CA GLN A 55 5.79 -2.63 14.06
C GLN A 55 6.61 -3.34 15.15
N ALA A 56 7.70 -3.97 14.73
CA ALA A 56 8.78 -4.34 15.64
C ALA A 56 9.61 -3.08 15.98
N SER A 57 9.68 -2.73 17.27
CA SER A 57 10.73 -1.92 17.94
C SER A 57 10.60 -0.39 18.13
N SER A 58 9.88 0.43 17.34
CA SER A 58 9.96 1.92 17.49
C SER A 58 8.66 2.67 17.80
N GLY A 59 7.60 2.00 18.25
CA GLY A 59 6.31 2.64 18.49
C GLY A 59 5.58 2.96 17.18
N LEU A 60 4.44 2.30 16.96
CA LEU A 60 3.69 2.41 15.71
C LEU A 60 3.24 3.85 15.43
N ALA A 61 2.85 4.60 16.47
CA ALA A 61 2.35 5.97 16.34
C ALA A 61 3.46 6.94 15.90
N ASP A 62 4.66 6.78 16.45
CA ASP A 62 5.80 7.62 16.11
C ASP A 62 6.30 7.33 14.70
N TRP A 63 6.26 6.06 14.27
CA TRP A 63 6.53 5.72 12.88
C TRP A 63 5.48 6.32 11.95
N TRP A 64 4.19 6.07 12.23
CA TRP A 64 3.08 6.51 11.40
C TRP A 64 3.07 8.03 11.20
N ASN A 65 3.34 8.81 12.26
CA ASN A 65 3.27 10.27 12.22
C ASN A 65 4.52 10.96 11.65
N LYS A 66 5.51 10.21 11.15
CA LYS A 66 6.69 10.82 10.52
C LYS A 66 6.28 11.75 9.38
N PRO A 67 6.88 12.95 9.24
CA PRO A 67 6.60 13.84 8.11
C PRO A 67 6.81 13.17 6.75
N SER A 68 7.79 12.26 6.65
CA SER A 68 8.06 11.48 5.43
C SER A 68 6.92 10.55 4.99
N HIS A 69 5.92 10.31 5.84
CA HIS A 69 4.78 9.44 5.52
C HIS A 69 3.51 10.23 5.23
N GLU A 70 3.55 11.57 5.30
CA GLU A 70 2.36 12.41 5.12
C GLU A 70 1.62 12.12 3.82
N GLU A 71 2.37 12.00 2.71
CA GLU A 71 1.78 11.71 1.41
C GLU A 71 1.16 10.32 1.37
N TRP A 72 1.85 9.32 1.91
CA TRP A 72 1.32 7.97 1.99
C TRP A 72 0.05 7.90 2.86
N ARG A 73 0.01 8.61 3.99
CA ARG A 73 -1.20 8.76 4.83
C ARG A 73 -2.33 9.48 4.08
N ARG A 74 -2.02 10.52 3.30
CA ARG A 74 -3.00 11.24 2.47
C ARG A 74 -3.66 10.31 1.44
N LEU A 75 -2.92 9.31 0.95
CA LEU A 75 -3.39 8.33 -0.03
C LEU A 75 -4.29 7.24 0.59
N LEU A 76 -4.06 6.86 1.85
CA LEU A 76 -4.84 5.87 2.58
C LEU A 76 -6.17 6.44 3.12
N ARG A 77 -7.18 6.47 2.26
CA ARG A 77 -8.55 6.90 2.61
C ARG A 77 -9.57 5.90 2.08
N ASP A 78 -10.75 5.93 2.68
CA ASP A 78 -11.87 5.11 2.26
C ASP A 78 -12.14 5.24 0.74
N GLY A 79 -12.33 4.10 0.08
CA GLY A 79 -12.59 3.97 -1.34
C GLY A 79 -11.37 4.14 -2.25
N ARG A 80 -10.23 4.68 -1.77
CA ARG A 80 -9.06 4.93 -2.62
C ARG A 80 -8.36 3.62 -3.01
N PRO A 81 -7.72 3.58 -4.20
CA PRO A 81 -6.93 2.43 -4.60
C PRO A 81 -5.59 2.38 -3.86
N VAL A 82 -5.18 1.18 -3.48
CA VAL A 82 -3.83 0.85 -3.05
C VAL A 82 -3.23 -0.20 -3.98
N LEU A 83 -1.92 -0.11 -4.17
CA LEU A 83 -1.15 -1.16 -4.81
C LEU A 83 -0.64 -2.13 -3.75
N LEU A 84 -0.94 -3.41 -3.90
CA LEU A 84 -0.40 -4.45 -3.07
C LEU A 84 0.76 -5.16 -3.78
N ARG A 85 1.88 -5.36 -3.08
CA ARG A 85 3.10 -5.99 -3.61
C ARG A 85 3.76 -6.88 -2.55
N LYS A 86 4.43 -7.94 -2.99
CA LYS A 86 5.32 -8.74 -2.12
C LYS A 86 6.59 -7.97 -1.72
N GLY A 87 7.09 -8.27 -0.52
CA GLY A 87 8.38 -7.77 -0.01
C GLY A 87 9.57 -8.05 -0.93
N MET A 88 10.74 -7.56 -0.56
CA MET A 88 11.97 -7.81 -1.32
C MET A 88 12.21 -9.31 -1.43
N ASP A 89 12.52 -9.79 -2.64
CA ASP A 89 13.12 -11.10 -2.81
C ASP A 89 14.57 -11.02 -2.31
N TRP A 90 14.83 -11.65 -1.17
CA TRP A 90 16.14 -11.63 -0.52
C TRP A 90 17.23 -12.35 -1.32
N THR A 91 16.86 -13.29 -2.18
CA THR A 91 17.80 -14.01 -3.04
C THR A 91 18.30 -13.11 -4.16
N THR A 92 17.39 -12.42 -4.85
CA THR A 92 17.73 -11.57 -6.00
C THR A 92 17.98 -10.11 -5.63
N ARG A 93 17.68 -9.71 -4.39
CA ARG A 93 17.69 -8.31 -3.92
C ARG A 93 16.79 -7.39 -4.76
N THR A 94 15.75 -7.95 -5.37
CA THR A 94 14.81 -7.20 -6.21
C THR A 94 13.47 -7.01 -5.49
N ALA A 95 12.72 -5.99 -5.90
CA ALA A 95 11.37 -5.79 -5.38
C ALA A 95 10.47 -6.97 -5.79
N GLY A 96 9.73 -7.53 -4.83
CA GLY A 96 8.85 -8.65 -5.07
C GLY A 96 7.73 -8.37 -6.10
N PRO A 97 7.09 -9.44 -6.58
CA PRO A 97 6.03 -9.32 -7.57
C PRO A 97 4.86 -8.49 -7.06
N LYS A 98 4.19 -7.85 -8.00
CA LYS A 98 2.98 -7.06 -7.76
C LYS A 98 1.82 -8.04 -7.60
N ILE A 99 0.98 -7.82 -6.61
CA ILE A 99 -0.21 -8.64 -6.39
C ILE A 99 -1.40 -8.05 -7.15
N GLY A 100 -1.63 -6.75 -7.01
CA GLY A 100 -2.67 -6.04 -7.75
C GLY A 100 -3.10 -4.73 -7.09
N PHE A 101 -4.09 -4.08 -7.69
CA PHE A 101 -4.75 -2.92 -7.12
C PHE A 101 -6.01 -3.32 -6.38
N PHE A 102 -6.23 -2.72 -5.21
CA PHE A 102 -7.38 -2.99 -4.35
C PHE A 102 -7.98 -1.67 -3.87
N SER A 103 -9.29 -1.61 -3.76
CA SER A 103 -9.96 -0.55 -2.99
C SER A 103 -9.88 -0.90 -1.50
N ILE A 104 -9.90 0.12 -0.65
CA ILE A 104 -9.74 -0.04 0.80
C ILE A 104 -10.81 0.69 1.60
N GLU A 105 -11.04 0.25 2.83
CA GLU A 105 -11.66 1.10 3.86
C GLU A 105 -10.62 2.05 4.46
N ALA A 106 -11.09 3.07 5.20
CA ALA A 106 -10.21 3.91 5.99
C ALA A 106 -9.32 3.07 6.93
N PRO A 107 -8.04 3.42 7.08
CA PRO A 107 -7.13 2.68 7.96
C PRO A 107 -7.57 2.75 9.43
N GLU A 108 -7.47 1.62 10.12
CA GLU A 108 -7.63 1.52 11.57
C GLU A 108 -6.26 1.55 12.25
N PHE A 109 -6.16 2.33 13.31
CA PHE A 109 -4.92 2.51 14.06
C PHE A 109 -5.13 2.09 15.52
N GLY A 110 -4.51 0.97 15.90
CA GLY A 110 -4.44 0.51 17.28
C GLY A 110 -3.13 0.89 17.97
N GLU A 111 -2.97 0.49 19.23
CA GLU A 111 -1.73 0.74 19.98
C GLU A 111 -0.53 -0.03 19.42
N THR A 112 -0.77 -1.22 18.85
CA THR A 112 0.28 -2.15 18.41
C THR A 112 0.20 -2.55 16.94
N GLU A 113 -0.91 -2.24 16.27
CA GLU A 113 -1.10 -2.60 14.87
C GLU A 113 -1.82 -1.51 14.07
N PHE A 114 -1.40 -1.42 12.81
CA PHE A 114 -2.06 -0.67 11.76
C PHE A 114 -2.78 -1.67 10.87
N SER A 115 -4.03 -1.40 10.51
CA SER A 115 -4.74 -2.28 9.59
C SER A 115 -5.55 -1.53 8.54
N VAL A 116 -5.71 -2.17 7.39
CA VAL A 116 -6.46 -1.67 6.25
C VAL A 116 -7.30 -2.81 5.70
N ARG A 117 -8.60 -2.61 5.61
CA ARG A 117 -9.46 -3.59 4.94
C ARG A 117 -9.40 -3.39 3.44
N LEU A 118 -9.17 -4.47 2.70
CA LEU A 118 -9.26 -4.56 1.25
C LEU A 118 -10.71 -4.91 0.89
N THR A 119 -11.43 -4.00 0.25
CA THR A 119 -12.86 -4.14 -0.05
C THR A 119 -13.14 -4.82 -1.38
N GLY A 120 -12.21 -4.73 -2.32
CA GLY A 120 -12.34 -5.35 -3.64
C GLY A 120 -11.10 -5.17 -4.49
N ARG A 121 -10.83 -6.16 -5.36
CA ARG A 121 -9.75 -6.07 -6.35
C ARG A 121 -10.20 -5.21 -7.52
N LEU A 122 -9.44 -4.17 -7.82
CA LEU A 122 -9.71 -3.22 -8.91
C LEU A 122 -9.02 -3.63 -10.22
N GLY A 123 -7.86 -4.30 -10.12
CA GLY A 123 -7.14 -4.72 -11.31
C GLY A 123 -5.84 -5.45 -11.03
N SER A 124 -5.22 -5.92 -12.11
CA SER A 124 -3.88 -6.52 -12.09
C SER A 124 -2.85 -5.54 -12.65
N CYS A 125 -1.60 -5.72 -12.23
CA CYS A 125 -0.48 -4.97 -12.76
C CYS A 125 0.20 -5.74 -13.90
N ALA A 126 0.81 -5.00 -14.83
CA ALA A 126 1.80 -5.52 -15.77
C ALA A 126 3.09 -5.96 -15.07
#